data_AF-A0A7S3K6I7-F1
#
_entry.id   AF-A0A7S3K6I7-F1
#
_cell.length_a   1.000
_cell.length_b   1.000
_cell.length_c   1.000
_cell.angle_alpha   90.00
_cell.angle_beta   90.00
_cell.angle_gamma   90.00
#
_symmetry.space_group_name_H-M   'P 1'
#
loop_
_entity.id
_entity.type
_entity.pdbx_description
1 polymer ?
#
loop_
_entity_poly.entity_id
_entity_poly.type
_entity_poly.pdbx_seq_one_letter_code
_entity_poly.pdbx_strand_id
1 'polypeptide(L)'
;MLLGIFILSLILQWKVEAGCSEIPFANGVCVSANEAVKNATAFLLKNLPPWDKVNQVSLFGEQGGVDGLDDGIASVGINMSVMAQASYPWAAEISQNMFNEYVATYAMTNEPRTSWRELYTPVSADIVQNVTTQDEAVAAINGYLNKNISIWNSFGIKFKSSQTPLIYDPISAAAFGYASCTGVSAAFVAALRAIGIPARVVGTPAWRGDTNNGNHNWIEYYRIRTNSWTFIEAHPSGGGENISNPCSIWFCNQAHFPSTANNATSVYAARFDTVHNDSTYILSWDPNNLNVPADDRSAYYASVCSVCS
;
A
#
# COMPACT_ATOMS: atom_id res chain seq x y z
N MET A 1 -27.12 7.55 8.99
CA MET A 1 -28.04 7.64 7.83
C MET A 1 -27.73 8.80 6.88
N LEU A 2 -27.11 9.91 7.35
CA LEU A 2 -26.69 11.04 6.49
C LEU A 2 -25.39 10.79 5.68
N LEU A 3 -24.40 10.07 6.25
CA LEU A 3 -23.13 9.76 5.55
C LEU A 3 -23.36 8.99 4.24
N GLY A 4 -24.30 8.04 4.23
CA GLY A 4 -24.57 7.19 3.07
C GLY A 4 -25.16 7.94 1.87
N ILE A 5 -25.94 9.00 2.11
CA ILE A 5 -26.55 9.80 1.03
C ILE A 5 -25.50 10.71 0.36
N PHE A 6 -24.62 11.31 1.15
CA PHE A 6 -23.52 12.14 0.61
C PHE A 6 -22.53 11.29 -0.19
N ILE A 7 -22.10 10.14 0.34
CA ILE A 7 -21.18 9.23 -0.35
C ILE A 7 -21.80 8.74 -1.67
N LEU A 8 -23.07 8.32 -1.69
CA LEU A 8 -23.73 7.91 -2.94
C LEU A 8 -23.81 9.04 -3.97
N SER A 9 -24.10 10.27 -3.53
CA SER A 9 -24.19 11.44 -4.42
C SER A 9 -22.84 11.84 -5.01
N LEU A 10 -21.76 11.79 -4.22
CA LEU A 10 -20.39 12.01 -4.66
C LEU A 10 -19.93 10.91 -5.63
N ILE A 11 -20.23 9.64 -5.33
CA ILE A 11 -19.94 8.51 -6.24
C ILE A 11 -20.65 8.72 -7.59
N LEU A 12 -21.93 9.11 -7.58
CA LEU A 12 -22.68 9.36 -8.81
C LEU A 12 -22.09 10.53 -9.60
N GLN A 13 -21.72 11.61 -8.93
CA GLN A 13 -21.12 12.77 -9.57
C GLN A 13 -19.76 12.41 -10.21
N TRP A 14 -18.92 11.66 -9.50
CA TRP A 14 -17.63 11.17 -10.00
C TRP A 14 -17.78 10.29 -11.24
N LYS A 15 -18.75 9.37 -11.23
CA LYS A 15 -19.06 8.54 -12.40
C LYS A 15 -19.44 9.38 -13.63
N VAL A 16 -20.23 10.44 -13.43
CA VAL A 16 -20.63 11.36 -14.50
C VAL A 16 -19.44 12.16 -15.02
N GLU A 17 -18.58 12.68 -14.14
CA GLU A 17 -17.38 13.44 -14.51
C GLU A 17 -16.36 12.58 -15.29
N ALA A 18 -16.20 11.31 -14.92
CA ALA A 18 -15.34 10.35 -15.62
C ALA A 18 -15.96 9.81 -16.93
N GLY A 19 -17.21 10.17 -17.27
CA GLY A 19 -17.91 9.65 -18.43
C GLY A 19 -18.17 8.13 -18.39
N CYS A 20 -18.17 7.52 -17.19
CA CYS A 20 -18.21 6.07 -17.00
C CYS A 20 -19.42 5.65 -16.14
N SER A 21 -20.22 4.71 -16.65
CA SER A 21 -21.40 4.19 -15.92
C SER A 21 -21.03 3.18 -14.82
N GLU A 22 -19.85 2.56 -14.90
CA GLU A 22 -19.42 1.48 -14.00
C GLU A 22 -18.11 1.79 -13.26
N ILE A 23 -17.00 1.13 -13.61
CA ILE A 23 -15.71 1.27 -12.94
C ILE A 23 -14.72 2.02 -13.85
N PRO A 24 -14.35 3.26 -13.48
CA PRO A 24 -13.44 4.08 -14.29
C PRO A 24 -11.98 3.69 -14.08
N PHE A 25 -11.19 3.79 -15.15
CA PHE A 25 -9.74 3.68 -15.18
C PHE A 25 -9.17 4.79 -16.09
N ALA A 26 -7.85 5.02 -15.98
CA ALA A 26 -7.13 6.03 -16.75
C ALA A 26 -7.41 5.98 -18.26
N ASN A 27 -7.27 7.13 -18.92
CA ASN A 27 -7.47 7.30 -20.37
C ASN A 27 -8.91 7.00 -20.84
N GLY A 28 -9.90 7.22 -19.98
CA GLY A 28 -11.32 7.03 -20.31
C GLY A 28 -11.75 5.57 -20.44
N VAL A 29 -10.96 4.63 -19.91
CA VAL A 29 -11.33 3.22 -19.87
C VAL A 29 -12.42 3.02 -18.83
N CYS A 30 -13.52 2.36 -19.21
CA CYS A 30 -14.63 2.04 -18.33
C CYS A 30 -14.99 0.56 -18.52
N VAL A 31 -14.98 -0.20 -17.44
CA VAL A 31 -15.32 -1.64 -17.47
C VAL A 31 -16.39 -1.95 -16.44
N SER A 32 -17.03 -3.11 -16.59
CA SER A 32 -18.02 -3.53 -15.62
C SER A 32 -17.40 -3.90 -14.27
N ALA A 33 -18.17 -3.82 -13.18
CA ALA A 33 -17.71 -4.25 -11.86
C ALA A 33 -17.25 -5.73 -11.88
N ASN A 34 -18.01 -6.59 -12.55
CA ASN A 34 -17.67 -8.01 -12.71
C ASN A 34 -16.37 -8.21 -13.50
N GLU A 35 -16.14 -7.41 -14.54
CA GLU A 35 -14.90 -7.47 -15.32
C GLU A 35 -13.70 -6.98 -14.52
N ALA A 36 -13.85 -5.89 -13.75
CA ALA A 36 -12.79 -5.42 -12.86
C ALA A 36 -12.40 -6.48 -11.81
N VAL A 37 -13.39 -7.11 -11.16
CA VAL A 37 -13.17 -8.22 -10.21
C VAL A 37 -12.48 -9.39 -10.90
N LYS A 38 -12.96 -9.80 -12.08
CA LYS A 38 -12.37 -10.90 -12.85
C LYS A 38 -10.92 -10.64 -13.22
N ASN A 39 -10.60 -9.43 -13.69
CA ASN A 39 -9.24 -9.06 -14.10
C ASN A 39 -8.28 -9.00 -12.91
N ALA A 40 -8.71 -8.44 -11.78
CA ALA A 40 -7.92 -8.44 -10.55
C ALA A 40 -7.70 -9.86 -10.00
N THR A 41 -8.76 -10.69 -9.98
CA THR A 41 -8.67 -12.10 -9.55
C THR A 41 -7.69 -12.88 -10.42
N ALA A 42 -7.79 -12.73 -11.74
CA ALA A 42 -6.88 -13.40 -12.69
C ALA A 42 -5.43 -12.96 -12.49
N PHE A 43 -5.19 -11.66 -12.26
CA PHE A 43 -3.85 -11.15 -11.95
C PHE A 43 -3.28 -11.77 -10.67
N LEU A 44 -4.07 -11.85 -9.60
CA LEU A 44 -3.61 -12.39 -8.32
C LEU A 44 -3.36 -13.91 -8.40
N LEU A 45 -4.29 -14.68 -8.99
CA LEU A 45 -4.13 -16.13 -9.18
C LEU A 45 -2.87 -16.48 -9.99
N LYS A 46 -2.57 -15.69 -11.03
CA LYS A 46 -1.35 -15.87 -11.84
C LYS A 46 -0.07 -15.65 -11.02
N ASN A 47 -0.13 -14.77 -10.03
CA ASN A 47 1.04 -14.26 -9.32
C ASN A 47 1.12 -14.71 -7.85
N LEU A 48 0.33 -15.69 -7.42
CA LEU A 48 0.35 -16.17 -6.05
C LEU A 48 1.76 -16.60 -5.63
N PRO A 49 2.27 -16.14 -4.46
CA PRO A 49 3.49 -16.69 -3.93
C PRO A 49 3.28 -18.16 -3.55
N PRO A 50 4.34 -18.99 -3.52
CA PRO A 50 4.21 -20.44 -3.31
C PRO A 50 3.42 -20.83 -2.05
N TRP A 51 3.55 -20.07 -0.96
CA TRP A 51 2.83 -20.33 0.30
C TRP A 51 1.33 -19.99 0.26
N ASP A 52 0.91 -19.13 -0.68
CA ASP A 52 -0.51 -18.82 -0.87
C ASP A 52 -1.17 -19.77 -1.88
N LYS A 53 -0.41 -20.35 -2.82
CA LYS A 53 -0.93 -21.32 -3.81
C LYS A 53 -1.63 -22.51 -3.15
N VAL A 54 -1.08 -23.02 -2.05
CA VAL A 54 -1.67 -24.16 -1.31
C VAL A 54 -3.00 -23.80 -0.63
N ASN A 55 -3.22 -22.52 -0.33
CA ASN A 55 -4.42 -22.00 0.32
C ASN A 55 -5.31 -21.21 -0.64
N GLN A 56 -5.13 -21.35 -1.96
CA GLN A 56 -5.86 -20.55 -2.96
C GLN A 56 -7.38 -20.65 -2.78
N VAL A 57 -7.90 -21.83 -2.44
CA VAL A 57 -9.35 -22.04 -2.26
C VAL A 57 -9.85 -21.21 -1.09
N SER A 58 -9.16 -21.23 0.06
CA SER A 58 -9.53 -20.41 1.21
C SER A 58 -9.30 -18.91 0.99
N LEU A 59 -8.34 -18.53 0.15
CA LEU A 59 -8.06 -17.12 -0.16
C LEU A 59 -9.12 -16.51 -1.06
N PHE A 60 -9.66 -17.24 -2.03
CA PHE A 60 -10.65 -16.73 -2.98
C PHE A 60 -12.08 -17.21 -2.72
N GLY A 61 -12.26 -18.16 -1.81
CA GLY A 61 -13.55 -18.78 -1.50
C GLY A 61 -13.91 -19.93 -2.44
N GLU A 62 -14.85 -20.76 -1.99
CA GLU A 62 -15.44 -21.82 -2.81
C GLU A 62 -16.65 -21.29 -3.59
N GLN A 63 -16.82 -21.75 -4.83
CA GLN A 63 -18.01 -21.40 -5.59
C GLN A 63 -19.24 -22.13 -5.07
N GLY A 64 -20.31 -21.38 -4.78
CA GLY A 64 -21.60 -21.94 -4.37
C GLY A 64 -21.98 -21.72 -2.90
N GLY A 65 -21.19 -20.96 -2.14
CA GLY A 65 -21.57 -20.49 -0.80
C GLY A 65 -22.86 -19.68 -0.86
N VAL A 66 -23.79 -19.96 0.05
CA VAL A 66 -25.16 -19.39 0.02
C VAL A 66 -25.32 -18.10 0.83
N ASP A 67 -24.34 -17.76 1.67
CA ASP A 67 -24.41 -16.63 2.60
C ASP A 67 -23.19 -15.68 2.55
N GLY A 68 -22.20 -15.96 1.69
CA GLY A 68 -20.98 -15.17 1.57
C GLY A 68 -19.99 -15.35 2.73
N LEU A 69 -20.26 -16.22 3.70
CA LEU A 69 -19.30 -16.56 4.77
C LEU A 69 -18.15 -17.43 4.25
N ASP A 70 -18.38 -18.10 3.12
CA ASP A 70 -17.37 -18.87 2.39
C ASP A 70 -16.49 -17.99 1.48
N ASP A 71 -16.74 -16.68 1.41
CA ASP A 71 -15.92 -15.77 0.61
C ASP A 71 -14.52 -15.66 1.22
N GLY A 72 -13.51 -15.96 0.40
CA GLY A 72 -12.13 -15.82 0.82
C GLY A 72 -11.71 -14.36 0.96
N ILE A 73 -10.78 -14.08 1.88
CA ILE A 73 -10.32 -12.73 2.20
C ILE A 73 -9.76 -11.95 0.98
N ALA A 74 -9.21 -12.64 -0.02
CA ALA A 74 -8.76 -12.00 -1.25
C ALA A 74 -9.95 -11.57 -2.11
N SER A 75 -11.00 -12.40 -2.21
CA SER A 75 -12.24 -12.04 -2.93
C SER A 75 -12.98 -10.88 -2.28
N VAL A 76 -13.15 -10.92 -0.95
CA VAL A 76 -13.68 -9.78 -0.18
C VAL A 76 -12.84 -8.54 -0.47
N GLY A 77 -11.51 -8.66 -0.42
CA GLY A 77 -10.64 -7.52 -0.63
C GLY A 77 -10.63 -6.95 -2.06
N ILE A 78 -10.79 -7.79 -3.09
CA ILE A 78 -10.93 -7.36 -4.48
C ILE A 78 -12.22 -6.58 -4.65
N ASN A 79 -13.33 -7.08 -4.13
CA ASN A 79 -14.62 -6.39 -4.19
C ASN A 79 -14.55 -5.00 -3.57
N MET A 80 -13.96 -4.90 -2.37
CA MET A 80 -13.75 -3.60 -1.72
C MET A 80 -12.82 -2.67 -2.51
N SER A 81 -11.80 -3.22 -3.18
CA SER A 81 -10.89 -2.45 -4.03
C SER A 81 -11.62 -1.88 -5.26
N VAL A 82 -12.48 -2.67 -5.90
CA VAL A 82 -13.33 -2.24 -7.02
C VAL A 82 -14.31 -1.14 -6.59
N MET A 83 -14.87 -1.24 -5.37
CA MET A 83 -15.69 -0.17 -4.81
C MET A 83 -14.90 1.11 -4.60
N ALA A 84 -13.68 1.04 -4.04
CA ALA A 84 -12.80 2.18 -3.88
C ALA A 84 -12.44 2.82 -5.23
N GLN A 85 -12.19 1.99 -6.26
CA GLN A 85 -11.91 2.43 -7.62
C GLN A 85 -13.01 3.33 -8.20
N ALA A 86 -14.28 3.04 -7.88
CA ALA A 86 -15.42 3.83 -8.32
C ALA A 86 -15.79 5.00 -7.40
N SER A 87 -15.15 5.11 -6.23
CA SER A 87 -15.58 6.03 -5.17
C SER A 87 -14.71 7.27 -5.02
N TYR A 88 -13.48 7.25 -5.52
CA TYR A 88 -12.52 8.32 -5.28
C TYR A 88 -12.01 9.01 -6.55
N PRO A 89 -11.82 10.35 -6.48
CA PRO A 89 -11.30 11.17 -7.56
C PRO A 89 -10.10 10.60 -8.29
N TRP A 90 -9.10 10.32 -7.47
CA TRP A 90 -7.78 9.91 -7.89
C TRP A 90 -7.79 8.45 -8.34
N ALA A 91 -8.70 7.63 -7.84
CA ALA A 91 -8.73 6.22 -8.21
C ALA A 91 -9.12 6.07 -9.68
N ALA A 92 -10.06 6.87 -10.18
CA ALA A 92 -10.47 6.86 -11.59
C ALA A 92 -9.31 7.12 -12.59
N GLU A 93 -8.25 7.78 -12.15
CA GLU A 93 -7.11 8.18 -12.98
C GLU A 93 -5.97 7.13 -13.01
N ILE A 94 -6.15 5.98 -12.35
CA ILE A 94 -5.14 4.90 -12.37
C ILE A 94 -5.44 3.89 -13.49
N SER A 95 -4.40 3.33 -14.10
CA SER A 95 -4.58 2.27 -15.08
C SER A 95 -5.01 0.96 -14.43
N GLN A 96 -5.69 0.09 -15.18
CA GLN A 96 -6.12 -1.22 -14.67
C GLN A 96 -4.95 -2.10 -14.20
N ASN A 97 -3.78 -1.99 -14.85
CA ASN A 97 -2.58 -2.71 -14.42
C ASN A 97 -2.07 -2.21 -13.05
N MET A 98 -2.03 -0.88 -12.86
CA MET A 98 -1.66 -0.28 -11.57
C MET A 98 -2.66 -0.65 -10.47
N PHE A 99 -3.96 -0.66 -10.79
CA PHE A 99 -4.99 -1.12 -9.87
C PHE A 99 -4.76 -2.58 -9.44
N ASN A 100 -4.63 -3.49 -10.41
CA ASN A 100 -4.48 -4.91 -10.14
C ASN A 100 -3.27 -5.21 -9.23
N GLU A 101 -2.14 -4.54 -9.47
CA GLU A 101 -0.90 -4.81 -8.75
C GLU A 101 -0.76 -4.05 -7.43
N TYR A 102 -1.18 -2.79 -7.38
CA TYR A 102 -0.84 -1.91 -6.26
C TYR A 102 -2.04 -1.40 -5.48
N VAL A 103 -3.26 -1.73 -5.91
CA VAL A 103 -4.50 -1.45 -5.18
C VAL A 103 -5.20 -2.73 -4.77
N ALA A 104 -5.39 -3.72 -5.65
CA ALA A 104 -6.24 -4.89 -5.42
C ALA A 104 -5.58 -6.02 -4.60
N THR A 105 -4.25 -6.05 -4.52
CA THR A 105 -3.49 -7.09 -3.79
C THR A 105 -3.87 -7.17 -2.32
N TYR A 106 -4.08 -8.38 -1.81
CA TYR A 106 -4.46 -8.65 -0.42
C TYR A 106 -3.28 -8.60 0.57
N ALA A 107 -2.04 -8.48 0.06
CA ALA A 107 -0.82 -8.46 0.86
C ALA A 107 0.21 -7.47 0.28
N MET A 108 1.22 -7.15 1.10
CA MET A 108 2.34 -6.27 0.81
C MET A 108 3.62 -7.09 0.65
N THR A 109 3.82 -8.10 1.51
CA THR A 109 4.98 -9.02 1.54
C THR A 109 4.54 -10.43 1.99
N ASN A 110 5.21 -11.03 2.98
CA ASN A 110 4.90 -12.34 3.55
C ASN A 110 4.17 -12.27 4.91
N GLU A 111 3.47 -11.17 5.20
CA GLU A 111 2.69 -11.02 6.43
C GLU A 111 1.45 -11.94 6.51
N PRO A 112 0.93 -12.28 7.70
CA PRO A 112 -0.29 -13.09 7.81
C PRO A 112 -1.44 -12.55 6.96
N ARG A 113 -2.21 -13.46 6.36
CA ARG A 113 -3.30 -13.07 5.46
C ARG A 113 -4.52 -12.72 6.30
N THR A 114 -4.80 -11.43 6.43
CA THR A 114 -5.88 -10.88 7.26
C THR A 114 -6.85 -10.06 6.42
N SER A 115 -8.13 -10.01 6.82
CA SER A 115 -9.13 -9.13 6.18
C SER A 115 -8.95 -7.65 6.60
N TRP A 116 -7.79 -7.07 6.30
CA TRP A 116 -7.45 -5.72 6.73
C TRP A 116 -8.31 -4.65 6.06
N ARG A 117 -8.84 -4.88 4.85
CA ARG A 117 -9.66 -3.86 4.16
C ARG A 117 -10.94 -3.54 4.91
N GLU A 118 -11.60 -4.54 5.47
CA GLU A 118 -12.82 -4.34 6.27
C GLU A 118 -12.57 -3.40 7.45
N LEU A 119 -11.37 -3.48 8.06
CA LEU A 119 -10.97 -2.61 9.14
C LEU A 119 -10.58 -1.21 8.66
N TYR A 120 -9.76 -1.12 7.61
CA TYR A 120 -9.13 0.13 7.18
C TYR A 120 -10.03 1.00 6.30
N THR A 121 -10.91 0.43 5.45
CA THR A 121 -11.78 1.20 4.55
C THR A 121 -12.66 2.23 5.27
N PRO A 122 -13.45 1.89 6.31
CA PRO A 122 -14.30 2.89 6.98
C PRO A 122 -13.47 4.00 7.65
N VAL A 123 -12.30 3.67 8.18
CA VAL A 123 -11.40 4.61 8.85
C VAL A 123 -10.78 5.57 7.84
N SER A 124 -10.20 5.03 6.77
CA SER A 124 -9.59 5.84 5.72
C SER A 124 -10.63 6.70 5.01
N ALA A 125 -11.84 6.21 4.79
CA ALA A 125 -12.94 6.99 4.23
C ALA A 125 -13.33 8.18 5.11
N ASP A 126 -13.41 8.01 6.43
CA ASP A 126 -13.72 9.11 7.36
C ASP A 126 -12.62 10.19 7.37
N ILE A 127 -11.35 9.78 7.33
CA ILE A 127 -10.20 10.69 7.28
C ILE A 127 -10.22 11.57 6.02
N VAL A 128 -10.64 11.01 4.88
CA VAL A 128 -10.59 11.70 3.58
C VAL A 128 -11.94 12.26 3.12
N GLN A 129 -12.98 12.26 3.96
CA GLN A 129 -14.35 12.61 3.56
C GLN A 129 -14.50 14.02 2.95
N ASN A 130 -13.60 14.94 3.29
CA ASN A 130 -13.57 16.33 2.78
C ASN A 130 -12.33 16.62 1.92
N VAL A 131 -11.61 15.58 1.49
CA VAL A 131 -10.38 15.70 0.70
C VAL A 131 -10.70 15.47 -0.77
N THR A 132 -10.11 16.31 -1.64
CA THR A 132 -10.43 16.27 -3.08
C THR A 132 -9.25 15.81 -3.93
N THR A 133 -8.02 15.85 -3.42
CA THR A 133 -6.82 15.46 -4.18
C THR A 133 -6.08 14.27 -3.56
N GLN A 134 -5.39 13.51 -4.41
CA GLN A 134 -4.58 12.35 -3.98
C GLN A 134 -3.52 12.74 -2.93
N ASP A 135 -2.79 13.84 -3.19
CA ASP A 135 -1.72 14.32 -2.33
C ASP A 135 -2.22 14.72 -0.94
N GLU A 136 -3.36 15.42 -0.87
CA GLU A 136 -4.03 15.75 0.41
C GLU A 136 -4.50 14.50 1.14
N ALA A 137 -4.98 13.47 0.41
CA ALA A 137 -5.45 12.23 1.01
C ALA A 137 -4.29 11.46 1.64
N VAL A 138 -3.15 11.36 0.94
CA VAL A 138 -1.92 10.78 1.48
C VAL A 138 -1.45 11.55 2.72
N ALA A 139 -1.44 12.88 2.67
CA ALA A 139 -1.04 13.72 3.81
C ALA A 139 -1.98 13.56 5.01
N ALA A 140 -3.29 13.48 4.79
CA ALA A 140 -4.29 13.28 5.84
C ALA A 140 -4.12 11.92 6.52
N ILE A 141 -3.95 10.85 5.74
CA ILE A 141 -3.69 9.50 6.26
C ILE A 141 -2.37 9.46 7.03
N ASN A 142 -1.29 10.04 6.50
CA ASN A 142 0.00 10.11 7.20
C ASN A 142 -0.14 10.83 8.55
N GLY A 143 -0.75 12.02 8.52
CA GLY A 143 -0.99 12.83 9.72
C GLY A 143 -1.90 12.13 10.74
N TYR A 144 -2.79 11.25 10.31
CA TYR A 144 -3.65 10.47 11.19
C TYR A 144 -2.91 9.31 11.85
N LEU A 145 -2.15 8.52 11.08
CA LEU A 145 -1.33 7.41 11.61
C LEU A 145 -0.34 7.88 12.70
N ASN A 146 0.14 9.13 12.58
CA ASN A 146 1.07 9.76 13.50
C ASN A 146 0.46 10.18 14.85
N LYS A 147 -0.87 10.14 15.02
CA LYS A 147 -1.55 10.75 16.18
C LYS A 147 -1.70 9.86 17.43
N ASN A 148 -1.03 8.70 17.53
CA ASN A 148 -1.08 7.83 18.72
C ASN A 148 -2.51 7.59 19.26
N ILE A 149 -3.37 6.95 18.47
CA ILE A 149 -4.76 6.72 18.86
C ILE A 149 -5.09 5.22 18.89
N SER A 150 -5.95 4.80 19.83
CA SER A 150 -6.31 3.39 20.05
C SER A 150 -7.47 2.97 19.15
N ILE A 151 -7.43 1.74 18.60
CA ILE A 151 -8.44 1.12 17.73
C ILE A 151 -9.91 1.29 18.20
N TRP A 152 -10.14 1.46 19.51
CA TRP A 152 -11.47 1.63 20.08
C TRP A 152 -11.99 3.08 20.07
N ASN A 153 -11.13 4.07 19.82
CA ASN A 153 -11.47 5.49 19.81
C ASN A 153 -10.90 6.29 18.61
N SER A 154 -9.88 5.79 17.87
CA SER A 154 -9.33 6.28 16.57
C SER A 154 -8.00 5.55 16.22
N PHE A 155 -7.58 5.38 14.96
CA PHE A 155 -6.34 4.62 14.63
C PHE A 155 -5.06 5.47 14.71
N GLY A 156 -4.10 5.08 15.55
CA GLY A 156 -2.72 5.55 15.46
C GLY A 156 -1.76 4.47 15.94
N ILE A 157 -0.55 4.45 15.38
CA ILE A 157 0.42 3.38 15.62
C ILE A 157 1.67 4.01 16.24
N LYS A 158 1.96 3.62 17.48
CA LYS A 158 3.22 4.02 18.11
C LYS A 158 4.37 3.25 17.50
N PHE A 159 5.40 3.95 17.04
CA PHE A 159 6.62 3.28 16.63
C PHE A 159 7.28 2.54 17.80
N LYS A 160 7.56 1.25 17.61
CA LYS A 160 8.32 0.40 18.51
C LYS A 160 9.24 -0.46 17.66
N SER A 161 10.55 -0.29 17.80
CA SER A 161 11.53 -1.07 17.05
C SER A 161 11.47 -2.57 17.40
N SER A 162 12.10 -3.39 16.56
CA SER A 162 12.29 -4.83 16.80
C SER A 162 11.00 -5.62 17.04
N GLN A 163 9.94 -5.30 16.29
CA GLN A 163 8.67 -6.02 16.34
C GLN A 163 8.46 -6.94 15.14
N THR A 164 9.31 -6.92 14.11
CA THR A 164 9.18 -7.82 12.96
C THR A 164 9.86 -9.17 13.27
N PRO A 165 9.24 -10.34 13.00
CA PRO A 165 7.94 -10.57 12.39
C PRO A 165 6.79 -10.79 13.40
N LEU A 166 6.94 -10.38 14.66
CA LEU A 166 5.89 -10.53 15.67
C LEU A 166 4.64 -9.67 15.39
N ILE A 167 4.84 -8.42 14.95
CA ILE A 167 3.79 -7.46 14.58
C ILE A 167 4.24 -6.73 13.31
N TYR A 168 3.72 -7.17 12.17
CA TYR A 168 4.12 -6.65 10.85
C TYR A 168 3.02 -6.68 9.80
N ASP A 169 1.84 -7.25 10.10
CA ASP A 169 0.64 -7.08 9.29
C ASP A 169 -0.21 -5.87 9.75
N PRO A 170 -1.09 -5.33 8.88
CA PRO A 170 -1.92 -4.18 9.22
C PRO A 170 -2.85 -4.40 10.43
N ILE A 171 -3.51 -5.56 10.53
CA ILE A 171 -4.46 -5.82 11.63
C ILE A 171 -3.73 -5.87 12.96
N SER A 172 -2.59 -6.58 13.06
CA SER A 172 -1.81 -6.63 14.30
C SER A 172 -1.30 -5.25 14.70
N ALA A 173 -0.79 -4.45 13.74
CA ALA A 173 -0.34 -3.09 14.04
C ALA A 173 -1.48 -2.23 14.62
N ALA A 174 -2.69 -2.34 14.08
CA ALA A 174 -3.87 -1.67 14.60
C ALA A 174 -4.32 -2.20 15.96
N ALA A 175 -4.36 -3.53 16.13
CA ALA A 175 -4.86 -4.18 17.34
C ALA A 175 -3.95 -3.95 18.55
N PHE A 176 -2.63 -3.99 18.36
CA PHE A 176 -1.65 -3.75 19.43
C PHE A 176 -1.36 -2.25 19.62
N GLY A 177 -1.67 -1.40 18.64
CA GLY A 177 -1.43 0.04 18.68
C GLY A 177 0.06 0.42 18.59
N TYR A 178 0.92 -0.51 18.20
CA TYR A 178 2.34 -0.26 17.96
C TYR A 178 2.92 -1.25 16.94
N ALA A 179 3.96 -0.82 16.22
CA ALA A 179 4.70 -1.67 15.29
C ALA A 179 6.10 -1.10 15.01
N SER A 180 6.97 -1.92 14.41
CA SER A 180 8.25 -1.49 13.82
C SER A 180 8.01 -0.77 12.48
N CYS A 181 9.09 -0.31 11.83
CA CYS A 181 9.04 0.29 10.50
C CYS A 181 8.27 -0.57 9.49
N THR A 182 8.42 -1.90 9.56
CA THR A 182 7.70 -2.85 8.69
C THR A 182 6.19 -2.78 8.89
N GLY A 183 5.69 -2.95 10.13
CA GLY A 183 4.25 -2.96 10.39
C GLY A 183 3.61 -1.58 10.24
N VAL A 184 4.32 -0.50 10.58
CA VAL A 184 3.88 0.88 10.30
C VAL A 184 3.73 1.10 8.78
N SER A 185 4.69 0.67 7.98
CA SER A 185 4.63 0.77 6.52
C SER A 185 3.50 -0.07 5.93
N ALA A 186 3.31 -1.31 6.42
CA ALA A 186 2.20 -2.16 6.00
C ALA A 186 0.84 -1.52 6.29
N ALA A 187 0.65 -0.99 7.51
CA ALA A 187 -0.57 -0.26 7.87
C ALA A 187 -0.80 0.98 7.01
N PHE A 188 0.26 1.72 6.66
CA PHE A 188 0.14 2.89 5.80
C PHE A 188 -0.26 2.51 4.37
N VAL A 189 0.38 1.49 3.78
CA VAL A 189 -0.03 0.95 2.47
C VAL A 189 -1.48 0.44 2.52
N ALA A 190 -1.90 -0.24 3.59
CA ALA A 190 -3.27 -0.71 3.75
C ALA A 190 -4.27 0.44 3.72
N ALA A 191 -4.03 1.50 4.49
CA ALA A 191 -4.88 2.68 4.53
C ALA A 191 -5.00 3.37 3.16
N LEU A 192 -3.89 3.50 2.41
CA LEU A 192 -3.90 4.09 1.08
C LEU A 192 -4.64 3.22 0.06
N ARG A 193 -4.37 1.91 0.04
CA ARG A 193 -5.03 0.96 -0.85
C ARG A 193 -6.53 0.84 -0.59
N ALA A 194 -6.96 1.03 0.67
CA ALA A 194 -8.36 1.02 1.05
C ALA A 194 -9.18 2.15 0.42
N ILE A 195 -8.52 3.22 -0.04
CA ILE A 195 -9.12 4.36 -0.75
C ILE A 195 -8.64 4.48 -2.21
N GLY A 196 -8.17 3.37 -2.80
CA GLY A 196 -7.83 3.31 -4.22
C GLY A 196 -6.51 3.99 -4.61
N ILE A 197 -5.63 4.32 -3.66
CA ILE A 197 -4.30 4.88 -3.95
C ILE A 197 -3.30 3.74 -4.17
N PRO A 198 -2.65 3.63 -5.34
CA PRO A 198 -1.60 2.64 -5.57
C PRO A 198 -0.41 2.90 -4.66
N ALA A 199 -0.07 1.91 -3.82
CA ALA A 199 1.03 2.03 -2.86
C ALA A 199 1.76 0.69 -2.67
N ARG A 200 3.01 0.76 -2.23
CA ARG A 200 3.87 -0.41 -1.97
C ARG A 200 4.83 -0.17 -0.81
N VAL A 201 5.20 -1.25 -0.13
CA VAL A 201 6.23 -1.23 0.91
C VAL A 201 7.60 -1.17 0.23
N VAL A 202 8.46 -0.30 0.72
CA VAL A 202 9.85 -0.14 0.27
C VAL A 202 10.77 -0.31 1.47
N GLY A 203 11.97 -0.81 1.24
CA GLY A 203 12.93 -0.89 2.33
C GLY A 203 14.30 -1.36 1.93
N THR A 204 15.16 -1.37 2.93
CA THR A 204 16.50 -1.93 2.85
C THR A 204 16.70 -2.95 3.97
N PRO A 205 17.33 -4.10 3.70
CA PRO A 205 17.65 -5.08 4.74
C PRO A 205 18.84 -4.67 5.62
N ALA A 206 19.63 -3.68 5.18
CA ALA A 206 20.87 -3.25 5.84
C ALA A 206 20.92 -1.71 5.85
N TRP A 207 20.38 -1.10 6.90
CA TRP A 207 20.27 0.35 7.01
C TRP A 207 21.64 1.01 6.97
N ARG A 208 21.79 2.01 6.07
CA ARG A 208 23.07 2.68 5.78
C ARG A 208 24.18 1.73 5.29
N GLY A 209 23.79 0.64 4.61
CA GLY A 209 24.72 -0.36 4.09
C GLY A 209 25.31 -1.29 5.14
N ASP A 210 24.83 -1.25 6.39
CA ASP A 210 25.33 -2.08 7.49
C ASP A 210 24.21 -2.97 8.05
N THR A 211 24.41 -4.28 8.00
CA THR A 211 23.46 -5.27 8.51
C THR A 211 23.24 -5.17 10.02
N ASN A 212 24.21 -4.62 10.77
CA ASN A 212 24.07 -4.41 12.22
C ASN A 212 23.07 -3.31 12.57
N ASN A 213 22.76 -2.40 11.63
CA ASN A 213 21.74 -1.39 11.81
C ASN A 213 20.31 -1.92 11.60
N GLY A 214 20.16 -3.19 11.19
CA GLY A 214 18.87 -3.80 10.87
C GLY A 214 18.26 -3.24 9.58
N ASN A 215 16.98 -3.52 9.36
CA ASN A 215 16.24 -2.99 8.24
C ASN A 215 15.63 -1.62 8.52
N HIS A 216 15.34 -0.88 7.46
CA HIS A 216 14.41 0.25 7.49
C HIS A 216 13.35 0.10 6.40
N ASN A 217 12.12 0.46 6.74
CA ASN A 217 10.96 0.35 5.85
C ASN A 217 10.17 1.64 5.83
N TRP A 218 9.72 1.99 4.63
CA TRP A 218 8.84 3.11 4.34
C TRP A 218 7.89 2.70 3.20
N ILE A 219 7.19 3.67 2.60
CA ILE A 219 6.26 3.39 1.50
C ILE A 219 6.59 4.25 0.28
N GLU A 220 6.26 3.71 -0.89
CA GLU A 220 6.09 4.49 -2.11
C GLU A 220 4.61 4.47 -2.49
N TYR A 221 4.08 5.61 -2.91
CA TYR A 221 2.78 5.69 -3.56
C TYR A 221 2.94 6.24 -4.98
N TYR A 222 2.06 5.81 -5.88
CA TYR A 222 2.10 6.28 -7.26
C TYR A 222 1.38 7.62 -7.35
N ARG A 223 2.15 8.68 -7.57
CA ARG A 223 1.63 10.03 -7.67
C ARG A 223 1.18 10.29 -9.10
N ILE A 224 -0.14 10.32 -9.29
CA ILE A 224 -0.79 10.34 -10.61
C ILE A 224 -0.40 11.60 -11.39
N ARG A 225 -0.40 12.76 -10.72
CA ARG A 225 -0.08 14.06 -11.33
C ARG A 225 1.31 14.12 -11.96
N THR A 226 2.28 13.38 -11.40
CA THR A 226 3.66 13.34 -11.88
C THR A 226 4.00 12.05 -12.62
N ASN A 227 3.05 11.12 -12.72
CA ASN A 227 3.23 9.81 -13.34
C ASN A 227 4.45 9.06 -12.78
N SER A 228 4.69 9.16 -11.46
CA SER A 228 5.90 8.66 -10.82
C SER A 228 5.68 8.16 -9.38
N TRP A 229 6.54 7.24 -8.94
CA TRP A 229 6.60 6.80 -7.54
C TRP A 229 7.20 7.90 -6.65
N THR A 230 6.50 8.24 -5.58
CA THR A 230 6.95 9.19 -4.53
C THR A 230 7.05 8.45 -3.21
N PHE A 231 8.10 8.71 -2.43
CA PHE A 231 8.32 8.06 -1.14
C PHE A 231 7.99 8.96 0.05
N ILE A 232 7.51 8.33 1.11
CA ILE A 232 7.16 8.96 2.38
C ILE A 232 7.20 7.88 3.48
N GLU A 233 7.30 8.28 4.74
CA GLU A 233 7.06 7.37 5.87
C GLU A 233 6.07 7.97 6.87
N ALA A 234 5.42 7.08 7.64
CA ALA A 234 4.74 7.48 8.86
C ALA A 234 5.73 7.54 10.02
N HIS A 235 5.29 8.01 11.19
CA HIS A 235 6.15 8.24 12.36
C HIS A 235 7.09 7.04 12.61
N PRO A 236 8.42 7.26 12.70
CA PRO A 236 9.12 8.51 12.96
C PRO A 236 9.50 9.35 11.71
N SER A 237 8.53 9.74 10.88
CA SER A 237 8.62 10.86 9.95
C SER A 237 9.22 12.11 10.62
N GLY A 238 10.09 12.80 9.91
CA GLY A 238 10.67 14.07 10.33
C GLY A 238 9.62 15.18 10.46
N GLY A 239 9.90 16.17 11.30
CA GLY A 239 9.08 17.38 11.35
C GLY A 239 9.22 18.19 10.05
N GLY A 240 8.10 18.58 9.43
CA GLY A 240 8.11 19.45 8.26
C GLY A 240 8.33 18.75 6.90
N GLU A 241 8.13 17.42 6.85
CA GLU A 241 8.16 16.67 5.60
C GLU A 241 7.15 17.19 4.58
N ASN A 242 7.61 17.32 3.34
CA ASN A 242 6.85 17.75 2.18
C ASN A 242 7.02 16.72 1.07
N ILE A 243 5.92 16.07 0.71
CA ILE A 243 5.86 15.05 -0.36
C ILE A 243 6.39 15.50 -1.72
N SER A 244 6.46 16.82 -1.98
CA SER A 244 7.00 17.37 -3.22
C SER A 244 8.50 17.70 -3.14
N ASN A 245 9.12 17.59 -1.97
CA ASN A 245 10.55 17.83 -1.77
C ASN A 245 11.21 16.61 -1.11
N PRO A 246 11.88 15.75 -1.91
CA PRO A 246 12.62 14.59 -1.39
C PRO A 246 13.59 14.91 -0.25
N CYS A 247 14.25 16.07 -0.28
CA CYS A 247 15.21 16.47 0.76
C CYS A 247 14.56 16.89 2.09
N SER A 248 13.23 17.02 2.13
CA SER A 248 12.51 17.20 3.38
C SER A 248 12.26 15.89 4.11
N ILE A 249 12.32 14.75 3.40
CA ILE A 249 12.15 13.42 3.98
C ILE A 249 13.43 13.07 4.73
N TRP A 250 13.35 12.90 6.06
CA TRP A 250 14.53 12.91 6.94
C TRP A 250 15.57 11.85 6.57
N PHE A 251 15.11 10.72 6.04
CA PHE A 251 15.99 9.61 5.71
C PHE A 251 16.71 9.81 4.37
N CYS A 252 16.23 10.71 3.51
CA CYS A 252 16.79 10.93 2.19
C CYS A 252 17.94 11.93 2.22
N ASN A 253 19.15 11.43 2.43
CA ASN A 253 20.40 12.18 2.30
C ASN A 253 21.55 11.29 1.81
N GLN A 254 22.64 11.92 1.38
CA GLN A 254 23.79 11.22 0.82
C GLN A 254 24.45 10.23 1.80
N ALA A 255 24.44 10.52 3.10
CA ALA A 255 25.06 9.66 4.11
C ALA A 255 24.27 8.35 4.33
N HIS A 256 22.95 8.37 4.10
CA HIS A 256 22.11 7.18 4.18
C HIS A 256 22.06 6.37 2.89
N PHE A 257 22.28 7.01 1.74
CA PHE A 257 22.31 6.37 0.42
C PHE A 257 23.57 6.74 -0.35
N PRO A 258 24.75 6.26 0.09
CA PRO A 258 26.01 6.59 -0.56
C PRO A 258 26.08 5.97 -1.96
N SER A 259 26.68 6.69 -2.91
CA SER A 259 26.81 6.26 -4.31
C SER A 259 28.02 5.35 -4.58
N THR A 260 28.83 5.03 -3.57
CA THR A 260 30.05 4.22 -3.72
C THR A 260 29.77 2.74 -3.45
N ALA A 261 30.27 1.87 -4.36
CA ALA A 261 29.91 0.44 -4.41
C ALA A 261 30.18 -0.36 -3.12
N ASN A 262 31.13 0.06 -2.29
CA ASN A 262 31.52 -0.73 -1.10
C ASN A 262 30.56 -0.58 0.08
N ASN A 263 29.74 0.49 0.14
CA ASN A 263 28.82 0.79 1.24
C ASN A 263 27.42 1.20 0.76
N ALA A 264 27.05 0.92 -0.49
CA ALA A 264 25.77 1.36 -1.04
C ALA A 264 24.59 0.72 -0.30
N THR A 265 23.62 1.54 0.09
CA THR A 265 22.36 1.05 0.67
C THR A 265 21.49 0.47 -0.44
N SER A 266 21.31 -0.84 -0.46
CA SER A 266 20.37 -1.48 -1.39
C SER A 266 18.93 -1.17 -1.00
N VAL A 267 18.08 -0.87 -1.97
CA VAL A 267 16.66 -0.55 -1.74
C VAL A 267 15.78 -1.36 -2.67
N TYR A 268 14.75 -1.99 -2.10
CA TYR A 268 13.80 -2.82 -2.85
C TYR A 268 12.39 -2.34 -2.59
N ALA A 269 11.58 -2.26 -3.65
CA ALA A 269 10.16 -1.94 -3.56
C ALA A 269 9.32 -3.16 -3.90
N ALA A 270 8.48 -3.60 -2.96
CA ALA A 270 7.73 -4.84 -3.07
C ALA A 270 6.74 -4.80 -4.23
N ARG A 271 6.61 -5.94 -4.90
CA ARG A 271 5.69 -6.19 -6.00
C ARG A 271 4.93 -7.47 -5.79
N PHE A 272 3.83 -7.59 -6.51
CA PHE A 272 3.08 -8.83 -6.60
C PHE A 272 3.31 -9.52 -7.95
N ASP A 273 3.58 -8.76 -9.02
CA ASP A 273 3.90 -9.32 -10.32
C ASP A 273 5.24 -10.10 -10.29
N THR A 274 5.17 -11.37 -10.67
CA THR A 274 6.31 -12.31 -10.70
C THR A 274 7.05 -12.34 -12.03
N VAL A 275 6.58 -11.59 -13.04
CA VAL A 275 7.12 -11.60 -14.41
C VAL A 275 7.98 -10.36 -14.68
N HIS A 276 7.56 -9.20 -14.19
CA HIS A 276 8.19 -7.91 -14.53
C HIS A 276 9.03 -7.31 -13.38
N ASN A 277 9.49 -8.14 -12.45
CA ASN A 277 10.40 -7.74 -11.38
C ASN A 277 11.87 -7.82 -11.84
N ASP A 278 12.71 -6.90 -11.38
CA ASP A 278 14.16 -6.93 -11.63
C ASP A 278 14.95 -7.42 -10.39
N SER A 279 14.26 -7.66 -9.27
CA SER A 279 14.85 -8.16 -8.03
C SER A 279 13.84 -8.89 -7.14
N THR A 280 14.28 -9.23 -5.93
CA THR A 280 13.51 -9.82 -4.84
C THR A 280 13.54 -8.86 -3.66
N TYR A 281 12.40 -8.71 -2.97
CA TYR A 281 12.34 -7.98 -1.73
C TYR A 281 13.05 -8.75 -0.62
N ILE A 282 14.20 -8.25 -0.16
CA ILE A 282 14.97 -8.93 0.90
C ILE A 282 14.31 -8.66 2.26
N LEU A 283 13.65 -9.70 2.80
CA LEU A 283 13.00 -9.67 4.11
C LEU A 283 14.05 -9.89 5.21
N SER A 284 14.30 -8.90 6.06
CA SER A 284 15.33 -9.03 7.12
C SER A 284 14.99 -10.10 8.18
N TRP A 285 13.71 -10.47 8.30
CA TRP A 285 13.20 -11.51 9.20
C TRP A 285 13.09 -12.89 8.55
N ASP A 286 13.20 -12.96 7.22
CA ASP A 286 13.10 -14.18 6.42
C ASP A 286 14.08 -14.11 5.22
N PRO A 287 15.39 -13.98 5.47
CA PRO A 287 16.36 -13.57 4.46
C PRO A 287 16.58 -14.60 3.34
N ASN A 288 16.16 -15.84 3.55
CA ASN A 288 16.27 -16.92 2.56
C ASN A 288 15.06 -17.01 1.64
N ASN A 289 14.02 -16.20 1.88
CA ASN A 289 12.81 -16.22 1.07
C ASN A 289 12.98 -15.35 -0.17
N LEU A 290 13.03 -16.01 -1.33
CA LEU A 290 13.22 -15.36 -2.61
C LEU A 290 11.93 -15.12 -3.40
N ASN A 291 10.76 -15.37 -2.80
CA ASN A 291 9.48 -15.37 -3.51
C ASN A 291 8.63 -14.10 -3.29
N VAL A 292 9.22 -13.02 -2.77
CA VAL A 292 8.59 -11.69 -2.80
C VAL A 292 9.23 -10.90 -3.95
N PRO A 293 8.55 -10.69 -5.08
CA PRO A 293 9.09 -9.90 -6.19
C PRO A 293 9.33 -8.44 -5.77
N ALA A 294 10.31 -7.78 -6.40
CA ALA A 294 10.56 -6.36 -6.17
C ALA A 294 11.14 -5.65 -7.39
N ASP A 295 10.98 -4.32 -7.39
CA ASP A 295 11.84 -3.43 -8.17
C ASP A 295 13.08 -3.03 -7.33
N ASP A 296 14.27 -3.08 -7.91
CA ASP A 296 15.50 -2.50 -7.35
C ASP A 296 15.46 -0.98 -7.53
N ARG A 297 15.41 -0.28 -6.41
CA ARG A 297 15.35 1.17 -6.32
C ARG A 297 16.68 1.77 -5.89
N SER A 298 17.74 0.98 -5.69
CA SER A 298 19.01 1.43 -5.12
C SER A 298 19.59 2.62 -5.88
N ALA A 299 19.65 2.55 -7.21
CA ALA A 299 20.16 3.64 -8.04
C ALA A 299 19.28 4.90 -7.96
N TYR A 300 17.96 4.73 -7.86
CA TYR A 300 17.03 5.85 -7.70
C TYR A 300 17.26 6.58 -6.38
N TYR A 301 17.33 5.86 -5.25
CA TYR A 301 17.56 6.49 -3.94
C TYR A 301 18.95 7.11 -3.83
N ALA A 302 19.99 6.44 -4.33
CA ALA A 302 21.34 7.02 -4.40
C ALA A 302 21.35 8.32 -5.21
N SER A 303 20.66 8.37 -6.36
CA SER A 303 20.58 9.57 -7.18
C SER A 303 19.78 10.69 -6.50
N VAL A 304 18.55 10.42 -6.07
CA VAL A 304 17.64 11.43 -5.52
C VAL A 304 18.14 11.98 -4.18
N CYS A 305 18.71 11.13 -3.33
CA CYS A 305 19.16 11.55 -2.00
C CYS A 305 20.58 12.12 -1.98
N SER A 306 21.38 11.93 -3.04
CA SER A 306 22.74 12.50 -3.12
C SER A 306 22.79 14.03 -3.13
N VAL A 307 21.71 14.70 -3.53
CA VAL A 307 21.62 16.17 -3.58
C VAL A 307 21.04 16.77 -2.30
N CYS A 308 20.63 15.92 -1.36
CA CYS A 308 20.03 16.33 -0.09
C CYS A 308 21.09 16.37 1.01
N SER A 309 21.08 17.47 1.78
CA SER A 309 22.01 17.76 2.87
C SER A 309 21.70 17.01 4.15
#